data_AF-A0A1C3V0B6-F1
#
_entry.id   AF-A0A1C3V0B6-F1
#
_cell.length_a   1.000
_cell.length_b   1.000
_cell.length_c   1.000
_cell.angle_alpha   90.00
_cell.angle_beta   90.00
_cell.angle_gamma   90.00
#
_symmetry.space_group_name_H-M   'P 1'
#
loop_
_entity.id
_entity.type
_entity.pdbx_description
1 polymer ?
#
loop_
_entity_poly.entity_id
_entity_poly.type
_entity_poly.pdbx_seq_one_letter_code
_entity_poly.pdbx_strand_id
1 'polypeptide(L)'
;MNIGELAKRTGLSSSRIRFYERAGLLTTVDRGPNGYRTYPPQAVLVLTLITTAQNAGFSLEEIRRLLPSDLERWQHDGLLEALRRKVADIEALEARLAENKAQLVSLIADIEAKPDDIDCATNARRVLSRVVGQETESHLEGAGDIKPTGKASRRWQTKAG
;
A
#
# COMPACT_ATOMS: atom_id res chain seq x y z
N MET A 1 8.22 32.28 1.99
CA MET A 1 6.81 32.00 1.63
C MET A 1 6.00 31.64 2.88
N ASN A 2 4.77 32.14 3.02
CA ASN A 2 3.89 31.75 4.14
C ASN A 2 3.15 30.42 3.84
N ILE A 3 2.43 29.88 4.82
CA ILE A 3 1.71 28.60 4.64
C ILE A 3 0.60 28.65 3.58
N GLY A 4 -0.09 29.80 3.46
CA GLY A 4 -1.19 29.94 2.50
C GLY A 4 -0.71 29.99 1.06
N GLU A 5 0.42 30.67 0.82
CA GLU A 5 1.08 30.69 -0.47
C GLU A 5 1.69 29.32 -0.81
N LEU A 6 2.27 28.62 0.18
CA LEU A 6 2.74 27.24 -0.01
C LEU A 6 1.59 26.27 -0.35
N ALA A 7 0.45 26.41 0.32
CA ALA A 7 -0.77 25.65 0.03
C ALA A 7 -1.26 25.88 -1.40
N LYS A 8 -1.32 27.14 -1.85
CA LYS A 8 -1.70 27.47 -3.23
C LYS A 8 -0.75 26.86 -4.26
N ARG A 9 0.56 26.90 -4.02
CA ARG A 9 1.56 26.38 -4.97
C ARG A 9 1.63 24.85 -5.04
N THR A 10 1.30 24.17 -3.93
CA THR A 10 1.37 22.70 -3.85
C THR A 10 0.00 22.04 -4.06
N GLY A 11 -1.10 22.81 -4.04
CA GLY A 11 -2.45 22.27 -4.03
C GLY A 11 -2.83 21.57 -2.71
N LEU A 12 -1.96 21.60 -1.70
CA LEU A 12 -2.19 20.95 -0.41
C LEU A 12 -2.91 21.89 0.55
N SER A 13 -3.73 21.32 1.43
CA SER A 13 -4.31 22.09 2.53
C SER A 13 -3.23 22.50 3.53
N SER A 14 -3.40 23.68 4.16
CA SER A 14 -2.54 24.12 5.26
C SER A 14 -2.46 23.10 6.40
N SER A 15 -3.54 22.34 6.64
CA SER A 15 -3.56 21.26 7.64
C SER A 15 -2.59 20.14 7.26
N ARG A 16 -2.59 19.72 5.98
CA ARG A 16 -1.72 18.67 5.46
C ARG A 16 -0.25 19.09 5.47
N ILE A 17 0.04 20.34 5.14
CA ILE A 17 1.39 20.91 5.26
C ILE A 17 1.88 20.87 6.72
N ARG A 18 1.06 21.33 7.67
CA ARG A 18 1.39 21.26 9.11
C ARG A 18 1.55 19.83 9.59
N PHE A 19 0.82 18.88 9.00
CA PHE A 19 0.96 17.47 9.32
C PHE A 19 2.34 16.94 8.90
N TYR A 20 2.80 17.22 7.68
CA TYR A 20 4.14 16.84 7.24
C TYR A 20 5.25 17.50 8.05
N GLU A 21 5.06 18.75 8.46
CA GLU A 21 5.95 19.43 9.38
C GLU A 21 6.04 18.70 10.74
N ARG A 22 4.91 18.34 11.35
CA ARG A 22 4.89 17.56 12.60
C ARG A 22 5.49 16.16 12.45
N ALA A 23 5.38 15.57 11.26
CA ALA A 23 6.00 14.30 10.93
C ALA A 23 7.53 14.39 10.72
N GLY A 24 8.10 15.60 10.76
CA GLY A 24 9.53 15.85 10.56
C GLY A 24 9.98 15.74 9.11
N LEU A 25 9.05 15.79 8.15
CA LEU A 25 9.32 15.67 6.71
C LEU A 25 9.56 17.03 6.04
N LEU A 26 9.30 18.13 6.75
CA LEU A 26 9.47 19.48 6.24
C LEU A 26 10.21 20.32 7.27
N THR A 27 11.41 20.77 6.91
CA THR A 27 12.19 21.69 7.74
C THR A 27 11.60 23.09 7.64
N THR A 28 11.21 23.69 8.78
CA THR A 28 10.89 25.11 8.85
C THR A 28 12.18 25.89 9.08
N VAL A 29 12.41 26.94 8.29
CA VAL A 29 13.70 27.66 8.32
C VAL A 29 13.75 28.65 9.47
N ASP A 30 12.64 29.32 9.80
CA ASP A 30 12.55 30.06 11.07
C ASP A 30 11.16 30.65 11.29
N ARG A 31 10.90 31.06 12.53
CA ARG A 31 9.86 32.08 12.80
C ARG A 31 10.46 33.42 12.37
N GLY A 32 9.87 34.04 11.34
CA GLY A 32 10.31 35.37 10.92
C GLY A 32 10.19 36.39 12.07
N PRO A 33 10.75 37.60 11.92
CA PRO A 33 10.75 38.64 12.96
C PRO A 33 9.35 38.99 13.50
N ASN A 34 8.30 38.67 12.76
CA ASN A 34 6.90 38.89 13.05
C ASN A 34 6.20 37.63 13.65
N GLY A 35 6.96 36.59 14.01
CA GLY A 35 6.48 35.36 14.67
C GLY A 35 5.84 34.31 13.74
N TYR A 36 5.66 34.63 12.45
CA TYR A 36 5.04 33.72 11.47
C TYR A 36 6.02 32.68 10.92
N ARG A 37 5.49 31.49 10.57
CA ARG A 37 6.26 30.43 9.90
C ARG A 37 6.61 30.83 8.46
N THR A 38 7.88 30.68 8.13
CA THR A 38 8.39 30.95 6.79
C THR A 38 8.97 29.68 6.19
N TYR A 39 8.51 29.35 4.98
CA TYR A 39 8.99 28.22 4.21
C TYR A 39 9.91 28.68 3.08
N PRO A 40 11.02 27.96 2.84
CA PRO A 40 11.90 28.21 1.72
C PRO A 40 11.24 27.73 0.41
N PRO A 41 11.65 28.25 -0.76
CA PRO A 41 11.12 27.81 -2.06
C PRO A 41 11.21 26.29 -2.28
N GLN A 42 12.25 25.65 -1.74
CA GLN A 42 12.52 24.21 -1.81
C GLN A 42 11.41 23.37 -1.13
N ALA A 43 10.65 23.96 -0.20
CA ALA A 43 9.53 23.28 0.45
C ALA A 43 8.47 22.78 -0.55
N VAL A 44 8.29 23.46 -1.68
CA VAL A 44 7.38 23.02 -2.75
C VAL A 44 7.86 21.68 -3.32
N LEU A 45 9.14 21.58 -3.69
CA LEU A 45 9.72 20.38 -4.26
C LEU A 45 9.63 19.19 -3.29
N VAL A 46 9.97 19.42 -2.02
CA VAL A 46 9.88 18.41 -0.97
C VAL A 46 8.45 17.91 -0.79
N LEU A 47 7.47 18.81 -0.74
CA LEU A 47 6.07 18.43 -0.63
C LEU A 47 5.58 17.65 -1.85
N THR A 48 5.97 18.07 -3.05
CA THR A 48 5.65 17.32 -4.28
C THR A 48 6.25 15.90 -4.22
N LEU A 49 7.51 15.75 -3.83
CA LEU A 49 8.16 14.45 -3.67
C LEU A 49 7.44 13.56 -2.65
N ILE A 50 7.09 14.10 -1.48
CA ILE A 50 6.34 13.38 -0.45
C ILE A 50 5.00 12.89 -1.02
N THR A 51 4.26 13.77 -1.72
CA THR A 51 2.96 13.39 -2.28
C THR A 51 3.07 12.32 -3.37
N THR A 52 4.07 12.42 -4.24
CA THR A 52 4.33 11.41 -5.28
C THR A 52 4.68 10.07 -4.66
N ALA A 53 5.55 10.04 -3.64
CA ALA A 53 5.92 8.82 -2.95
C ALA A 53 4.71 8.19 -2.22
N GLN A 54 3.88 8.99 -1.55
CA GLN A 54 2.66 8.47 -0.94
C GLN A 54 1.69 7.86 -1.96
N ASN A 55 1.53 8.50 -3.12
CA ASN A 55 0.69 7.97 -4.19
C ASN A 55 1.25 6.67 -4.78
N ALA A 56 2.58 6.50 -4.78
CA ALA A 56 3.25 5.26 -5.13
C ALA A 56 3.24 4.20 -4.01
N GLY A 57 2.51 4.44 -2.92
CA GLY A 57 2.33 3.47 -1.83
C GLY A 57 3.44 3.48 -0.77
N PHE A 58 4.30 4.50 -0.73
CA PHE A 58 5.24 4.66 0.39
C PHE A 58 4.54 5.22 1.63
N SER A 59 4.86 4.61 2.77
CA SER A 59 4.51 5.13 4.09
C SER A 59 5.35 6.37 4.43
N LEU A 60 4.83 7.20 5.34
CA LEU A 60 5.55 8.39 5.81
C LEU A 60 6.89 8.04 6.47
N GLU A 61 6.96 6.88 7.12
CA GLU A 61 8.17 6.41 7.78
C GLU A 61 9.25 6.02 6.76
N GLU A 62 8.87 5.33 5.67
CA GLU A 62 9.76 5.07 4.54
C GLU A 62 10.22 6.37 3.90
N ILE A 63 9.31 7.30 3.61
CA ILE A 63 9.65 8.60 3.02
C ILE A 63 10.65 9.35 3.90
N ARG A 64 10.48 9.33 5.23
CA ARG A 64 11.41 9.96 6.17
C ARG A 64 12.80 9.35 6.15
N ARG A 65 12.90 8.03 5.97
CA ARG A 65 14.20 7.34 5.84
C ARG A 65 14.89 7.65 4.52
N LEU A 66 14.09 7.82 3.46
CA LEU A 66 14.56 7.96 2.09
C LEU A 66 14.89 9.39 1.67
N LEU A 67 14.20 10.37 2.25
CA LEU A 67 14.43 11.79 2.02
C LEU A 67 14.97 12.43 3.31
N PRO A 68 16.27 12.26 3.61
CA PRO A 68 16.87 12.98 4.73
C PRO A 68 16.73 14.49 4.49
N SER A 69 16.45 15.22 5.57
CA SER A 69 16.34 16.69 5.56
C SER A 69 17.65 17.39 5.18
N ASP A 70 18.75 16.66 5.19
CA ASP A 70 20.09 17.08 4.78
C ASP A 70 20.55 16.21 3.61
N LEU A 71 20.76 16.86 2.45
CA LEU A 71 21.20 16.20 1.21
C LEU A 71 22.62 15.63 1.33
N GLU A 72 23.43 16.09 2.30
CA GLU A 72 24.77 15.52 2.54
C GLU A 72 24.69 14.11 3.16
N ARG A 73 23.55 13.74 3.74
CA ARG A 73 23.31 12.40 4.32
C ARG A 73 22.56 11.47 3.36
N TRP A 74 22.53 11.81 2.08
CA TRP A 74 21.81 11.06 1.07
C TRP A 74 22.43 9.67 0.83
N GLN A 75 21.70 8.62 1.19
CA GLN A 75 22.11 7.24 0.95
C GLN A 75 21.55 6.77 -0.40
N HIS A 76 22.30 7.05 -1.46
CA HIS A 76 21.92 6.73 -2.84
C HIS A 76 21.46 5.27 -3.01
N ASP A 77 22.25 4.32 -2.51
CA ASP A 77 21.98 2.90 -2.71
C ASP A 77 20.74 2.42 -1.95
N GLY A 78 20.57 2.87 -0.70
CA GLY A 78 19.37 2.56 0.08
C GLY A 78 18.09 3.10 -0.54
N LEU A 79 18.14 4.27 -1.20
CA LEU A 79 17.01 4.80 -1.95
C LEU A 79 16.71 3.96 -3.19
N LEU A 80 17.73 3.61 -3.96
CA LEU A 80 17.55 2.82 -5.17
C LEU A 80 16.97 1.44 -4.85
N GLU A 81 17.44 0.80 -3.77
CA GLU A 81 16.89 -0.46 -3.26
C GLU A 81 15.42 -0.34 -2.84
N ALA A 82 15.07 0.73 -2.10
CA ALA A 82 13.70 0.93 -1.67
C ALA A 82 12.75 1.20 -2.85
N LEU A 83 13.19 1.98 -3.84
CA LEU A 83 12.44 2.21 -5.07
C LEU A 83 12.25 0.91 -5.86
N ARG A 84 13.31 0.11 -6.05
CA ARG A 84 13.23 -1.20 -6.72
C ARG A 84 12.28 -2.15 -6.00
N ARG A 85 12.33 -2.18 -4.66
CA ARG A 85 11.40 -2.98 -3.86
C ARG A 85 9.95 -2.54 -4.06
N LYS A 86 9.68 -1.24 -4.06
CA LYS A 86 8.33 -0.74 -4.31
C LYS A 86 7.83 -1.08 -5.71
N VAL A 87 8.71 -1.03 -6.72
CA VAL A 87 8.38 -1.49 -8.08
C VAL A 87 7.98 -2.97 -8.07
N ALA A 88 8.79 -3.84 -7.44
CA ALA A 88 8.47 -5.26 -7.33
C ALA A 88 7.15 -5.52 -6.57
N ASP A 89 6.87 -4.76 -5.50
CA ASP A 89 5.60 -4.84 -4.77
C ASP A 89 4.41 -4.47 -5.68
N ILE A 90 4.56 -3.42 -6.50
CA ILE A 90 3.54 -3.00 -7.47
C ILE A 90 3.33 -4.07 -8.53
N GLU A 91 4.40 -4.63 -9.10
CA GLU A 91 4.31 -5.71 -10.09
C GLU A 91 3.58 -6.95 -9.53
N ALA A 92 3.84 -7.32 -8.28
CA ALA A 92 3.14 -8.41 -7.60
C ALA A 92 1.64 -8.10 -7.41
N LEU A 93 1.29 -6.85 -7.07
CA LEU A 93 -0.10 -6.41 -6.98
C LEU A 93 -0.79 -6.41 -8.34
N GLU A 94 -0.12 -5.96 -9.40
CA GLU A 94 -0.63 -5.98 -10.77
C GLU A 94 -0.92 -7.41 -11.23
N ALA A 95 -0.01 -8.35 -11.00
CA ALA A 95 -0.20 -9.76 -11.33
C ALA A 95 -1.43 -10.34 -10.61
N ARG A 96 -1.57 -10.08 -9.30
CA ARG A 96 -2.73 -10.53 -8.52
C ARG A 96 -4.04 -9.89 -9.00
N LEU A 97 -4.02 -8.61 -9.34
CA LEU A 97 -5.21 -7.93 -9.88
C LEU A 97 -5.59 -8.48 -11.26
N ALA A 98 -4.60 -8.82 -12.10
CA ALA A 98 -4.83 -9.45 -13.39
C ALA A 98 -5.47 -10.84 -13.23
N GLU A 99 -4.97 -11.65 -12.30
CA GLU A 99 -5.55 -12.96 -11.98
C GLU A 99 -6.99 -12.85 -11.49
N ASN A 100 -7.24 -11.99 -10.48
CA ASN A 100 -8.58 -11.75 -9.96
C ASN A 100 -9.54 -11.27 -11.06
N LYS A 101 -9.07 -10.38 -11.94
CA LYS A 101 -9.85 -9.89 -13.07
C LYS A 101 -10.19 -11.03 -14.03
N ALA A 102 -9.23 -11.89 -14.37
CA ALA A 102 -9.45 -13.04 -15.24
C ALA A 102 -10.49 -13.99 -14.65
N GLN A 103 -10.41 -14.28 -13.34
CA GLN A 103 -11.41 -15.08 -12.63
C GLN A 103 -12.80 -14.46 -12.72
N LEU A 104 -12.95 -13.17 -12.41
CA LEU A 104 -14.25 -12.47 -12.50
C LEU A 104 -14.81 -12.48 -13.93
N VAL A 105 -13.98 -12.27 -14.95
CA VAL A 105 -14.39 -12.34 -16.36
C VAL A 105 -14.86 -13.74 -16.72
N SER A 106 -14.16 -14.79 -16.27
CA SER A 106 -14.60 -16.18 -16.48
C SER A 106 -15.95 -16.45 -15.83
N LEU A 107 -16.19 -15.94 -14.63
CA LEU A 107 -17.46 -16.09 -13.93
C LEU A 107 -18.60 -15.36 -14.62
N ILE A 108 -18.34 -14.16 -15.14
CA ILE A 108 -19.31 -13.43 -15.96
C ILE A 108 -19.69 -14.26 -17.18
N ALA A 109 -18.70 -14.77 -17.93
CA ALA A 109 -18.95 -15.59 -19.11
C ALA A 109 -19.75 -16.86 -18.79
N ASP A 110 -19.46 -17.53 -17.66
CA ASP A 110 -20.19 -18.72 -17.21
C ASP A 110 -21.65 -18.42 -16.83
N ILE A 111 -21.92 -17.23 -16.28
CA ILE A 111 -23.27 -16.76 -15.96
C ILE A 111 -24.03 -16.41 -17.24
N GLU A 112 -23.39 -15.68 -18.16
CA GLU A 112 -23.96 -15.28 -19.46
C GLU A 112 -24.25 -16.49 -20.35
N ALA A 113 -23.40 -17.52 -20.33
CA ALA A 113 -23.59 -18.79 -21.03
C ALA A 113 -24.62 -19.71 -20.34
N LYS A 114 -25.66 -19.12 -19.75
CA LYS A 114 -26.80 -19.83 -19.18
C LYS A 114 -27.57 -20.53 -20.32
N PRO A 115 -27.71 -21.87 -20.30
CA PRO A 115 -28.58 -22.58 -21.22
C PRO A 115 -30.05 -22.17 -21.06
N ASP A 116 -30.76 -22.06 -22.18
CA ASP A 116 -32.18 -21.64 -22.20
C ASP A 116 -33.11 -22.65 -21.49
N ASP A 117 -32.66 -23.90 -21.34
CA ASP A 117 -33.43 -25.02 -20.79
C ASP A 117 -33.31 -25.19 -19.26
N ILE A 118 -32.50 -24.37 -18.58
CA ILE A 118 -32.35 -24.44 -17.12
C ILE A 118 -32.86 -23.19 -16.41
N ASP A 119 -33.38 -23.35 -15.20
CA ASP A 119 -33.79 -22.22 -14.36
C ASP A 119 -32.57 -21.48 -13.75
N CYS A 120 -32.82 -20.31 -13.16
CA CYS A 120 -31.75 -19.49 -12.59
C CYS A 120 -31.09 -20.14 -11.36
N ALA A 121 -31.81 -20.94 -10.58
CA ALA A 121 -31.26 -21.61 -9.41
C ALA A 121 -30.29 -22.74 -9.78
N THR A 122 -30.60 -23.47 -10.84
CA THR A 122 -29.77 -24.53 -11.43
C THR A 122 -28.52 -23.94 -12.06
N ASN A 123 -28.65 -22.84 -12.80
CA ASN A 123 -27.49 -22.11 -13.34
C ASN A 123 -26.57 -21.60 -12.23
N ALA A 124 -27.13 -21.03 -11.15
CA ALA A 124 -26.33 -20.57 -10.00
C ALA A 124 -25.54 -21.69 -9.33
N ARG A 125 -26.15 -22.87 -9.12
CA ARG A 125 -25.43 -24.05 -8.59
C ARG A 125 -24.33 -24.54 -9.53
N ARG A 126 -24.56 -24.52 -10.85
CA ARG A 126 -23.57 -24.86 -11.88
C ARG A 126 -22.35 -23.92 -11.82
N VAL A 127 -22.57 -22.62 -11.71
CA VAL A 127 -21.48 -21.62 -11.61
C VAL A 127 -20.73 -21.75 -10.28
N LEU A 128 -21.46 -21.84 -9.16
CA LEU A 128 -20.86 -21.93 -7.82
C LEU A 128 -20.01 -23.20 -7.62
N SER A 129 -20.43 -24.33 -8.20
CA SER A 129 -19.63 -25.58 -8.13
C SER A 129 -18.31 -25.49 -8.90
N ARG A 130 -18.23 -24.66 -9.94
CA ARG A 130 -16.97 -24.39 -10.67
C ARG A 130 -16.05 -23.46 -9.89
N VAL A 131 -16.59 -22.42 -9.26
CA VAL A 131 -15.83 -21.50 -8.38
C VAL A 131 -15.14 -22.28 -7.26
N VAL A 132 -15.91 -23.11 -6.55
CA VAL A 132 -15.39 -23.87 -5.38
C VAL A 132 -14.42 -24.97 -5.80
N GLY A 133 -14.57 -25.54 -7.00
CA GLY A 133 -13.62 -26.53 -7.55
C GLY A 133 -12.26 -25.95 -7.95
N GLN A 134 -12.19 -24.67 -8.31
CA GLN A 134 -10.93 -24.01 -8.69
C GLN A 134 -10.07 -23.55 -7.50
N GLU A 135 -10.65 -23.33 -6.32
CA GLU A 135 -9.90 -22.98 -5.10
C GLU A 135 -9.05 -24.15 -4.57
N THR A 136 -9.45 -25.40 -4.85
CA THR A 136 -8.73 -26.59 -4.38
C THR A 136 -7.43 -26.88 -5.13
N GLU A 137 -7.27 -26.41 -6.38
CA GLU A 137 -6.03 -26.61 -7.15
C GLU A 137 -5.01 -25.48 -6.92
N SER A 138 -5.46 -24.23 -6.72
CA SER A 138 -4.57 -23.07 -6.57
C SER A 138 -3.84 -22.99 -5.22
N HIS A 139 -4.27 -23.75 -4.19
CA HIS A 139 -3.61 -23.79 -2.88
C HIS A 139 -2.57 -24.90 -2.72
N LEU A 140 -2.48 -25.86 -3.65
CA LEU A 140 -1.53 -26.98 -3.55
C LEU A 140 -0.15 -26.68 -4.17
N GLU A 141 0.00 -25.62 -4.95
CA GLU A 141 1.29 -25.25 -5.56
C GLU A 141 2.16 -24.32 -4.67
N GLY A 142 1.64 -23.84 -3.52
CA GLY A 142 2.35 -22.91 -2.63
C GLY A 142 3.04 -23.52 -1.40
N ALA A 143 2.90 -24.82 -1.14
CA ALA A 143 3.44 -25.46 0.06
C ALA A 143 4.91 -25.92 -0.13
N GLY A 144 5.81 -24.97 -0.39
CA GLY A 144 7.25 -25.16 -0.28
C GLY A 144 7.73 -25.08 1.17
N ASP A 145 8.15 -26.23 1.71
CA ASP A 145 9.04 -26.40 2.87
C ASP A 145 8.77 -25.55 4.13
N ILE A 146 7.89 -26.05 5.01
CA ILE A 146 7.90 -25.68 6.43
C ILE A 146 8.49 -26.84 7.23
N LYS A 147 9.75 -26.67 7.64
CA LYS A 147 10.49 -27.60 8.50
C LYS A 147 9.87 -27.61 9.91
N PRO A 148 9.57 -28.77 10.52
CA PRO A 148 8.97 -28.81 11.84
C PRO A 148 10.05 -28.56 12.91
N THR A 149 10.07 -27.36 13.49
CA THR A 149 10.81 -27.15 14.74
C THR A 149 9.88 -27.47 15.91
N GLY A 150 10.04 -28.68 16.46
CA GLY A 150 9.36 -29.06 17.69
C GLY A 150 9.83 -28.25 18.90
N LYS A 151 8.92 -28.04 19.85
CA LYS A 151 9.16 -28.17 21.30
C LYS A 151 7.84 -28.15 22.09
N ALA A 152 7.54 -29.33 22.63
CA ALA A 152 6.88 -29.66 23.90
C ALA A 152 6.09 -28.58 24.68
N SER A 153 4.79 -28.88 24.85
CA SER A 153 4.06 -29.10 26.11
C SER A 153 4.16 -28.07 27.25
N ARG A 154 2.99 -27.50 27.61
CA ARG A 154 2.46 -27.40 29.00
C ARG A 154 0.99 -26.90 28.94
N ARG A 155 0.01 -27.79 29.14
CA ARG A 155 -0.76 -28.04 30.38
C ARG A 155 -1.65 -26.87 30.79
N TRP A 156 -2.91 -26.89 30.34
CA TRP A 156 -4.00 -26.08 30.88
C TRP A 156 -4.57 -26.79 32.13
N GLN A 157 -4.49 -26.14 33.28
CA GLN A 157 -5.24 -26.54 34.48
C GLN A 157 -6.62 -25.87 34.44
N THR A 158 -7.66 -26.67 34.43
CA THR A 158 -9.04 -26.26 34.70
C THR A 158 -9.22 -26.05 36.20
N LYS A 159 -9.61 -24.84 36.63
CA LYS A 159 -10.19 -24.61 37.95
C LYS A 159 -11.71 -24.79 37.84
N ALA A 160 -12.22 -25.79 38.54
CA ALA A 160 -13.63 -25.94 38.85
C ALA A 160 -14.02 -24.93 39.95
N GLY A 161 -15.20 -24.35 39.78
CA GLY A 161 -15.98 -23.64 40.80
C GLY A 161 -17.42 -24.08 40.67
#